data_AF-A0A8T7GBL8-F1
#
_entry.id   AF-A0A8T7GBL8-F1
#
_cell.length_a   1.000
_cell.length_b   1.000
_cell.length_c   1.000
_cell.angle_alpha   90.00
_cell.angle_beta   90.00
_cell.angle_gamma   90.00
#
_symmetry.space_group_name_H-M   'P 1'
#
loop_
_entity.id
_entity.type
_entity.pdbx_description
1 polymer ?
#
loop_
_entity_poly.entity_id
_entity_poly.type
_entity_poly.pdbx_seq_one_letter_code
_entity_poly.pdbx_strand_id
1 'polypeptide(L)'
;MEKISISADDLSKFLQNKTEPLLVFDLRPREDFVEGHINGSVHAVCDARAKETIMPKIPKDAKIVLVCDDGSVSGPTAEMMQSYGFNAYFLQGGVRGWDKGLAKKNVESIVSAEELWQDMQKKREIMLVDVREPDEFSDFRIPGSMNIPLVNLFKPDVVATLPKDKKIVTVCPHGNRSMVAAFALARNGIEARGLFGGLAAWGQLLSAKEIAGDRAKIIQIRKVGKGCLSYLIGSDGEALVIDPVHPAEKYVELARENGLKIAKVMDTHQHADHVSAAKELARIAGAELFMSGYENYDFQSSRLVDGDAITIGRSEVRAIHTPGHTSGSLSYLLDGRYLFSGDILFADGIGRPDLRDKAKEFAGELYNTLQSLLRLPAHVTVLPAHHAEETDASKGVSTTIDKAKRFPILQMQQNEFINKVVGTVMPRPMNYEKIIQLNKAGGPLKNSEIPDLEMGPNRCAINAS
;
A
#
# COMPACT_ATOMS: atom_id res chain seq x y z
N MET A 1 -21.54 -36.70 24.54
CA MET A 1 -21.11 -35.54 23.76
C MET A 1 -20.23 -34.72 24.66
N GLU A 2 -18.97 -34.51 24.29
CA GLU A 2 -18.10 -33.57 25.01
C GLU A 2 -18.77 -32.19 25.04
N LYS A 3 -18.70 -31.48 26.16
CA LYS A 3 -19.23 -30.12 26.25
C LYS A 3 -18.45 -29.23 25.29
N ILE A 4 -19.15 -28.64 24.32
CA ILE A 4 -18.57 -27.67 23.38
C ILE A 4 -18.22 -26.34 24.06
N SER A 5 -18.80 -26.06 25.23
CA SER A 5 -18.44 -24.94 26.08
C SER A 5 -17.34 -25.30 27.07
N ILE A 6 -16.42 -24.37 27.30
CA ILE A 6 -15.38 -24.47 28.34
C ILE A 6 -15.53 -23.34 29.36
N SER A 7 -15.10 -23.59 30.60
CA SER A 7 -15.11 -22.58 31.66
C SER A 7 -13.92 -21.63 31.57
N ALA A 8 -13.99 -20.49 32.28
CA ALA A 8 -12.86 -19.58 32.43
C ALA A 8 -11.62 -20.27 33.05
N ASP A 9 -11.82 -21.19 33.99
CA ASP A 9 -10.74 -21.94 34.61
C ASP A 9 -10.09 -22.94 33.63
N ASP A 10 -10.88 -23.59 32.77
CA ASP A 10 -10.35 -24.48 31.73
C ASP A 10 -9.52 -23.71 30.72
N LEU A 11 -10.04 -22.57 30.23
CA LEU A 11 -9.28 -21.71 29.33
C LEU A 11 -8.00 -21.19 29.99
N SER A 12 -8.05 -20.81 31.27
CA SER A 12 -6.85 -20.38 32.02
C SER A 12 -5.78 -21.47 32.07
N LYS A 13 -6.17 -22.73 32.33
CA LYS A 13 -5.26 -23.88 32.28
C LYS A 13 -4.69 -24.11 30.89
N PHE A 14 -5.51 -24.01 29.86
CA PHE A 14 -5.05 -24.14 28.48
C PHE A 14 -4.06 -23.03 28.12
N LEU A 15 -4.31 -21.79 28.54
CA LEU A 15 -3.42 -20.66 28.31
C LEU A 15 -2.05 -20.85 28.99
N GLN A 16 -1.99 -21.53 30.14
CA GLN A 16 -0.74 -21.85 30.83
C GLN A 16 0.01 -23.04 30.21
N ASN A 17 -0.71 -23.96 29.56
CA ASN A 17 -0.11 -25.09 28.86
C ASN A 17 0.52 -24.64 27.52
N LYS A 18 1.83 -24.83 27.37
CA LYS A 18 2.59 -24.49 26.15
C LYS A 18 2.87 -25.68 25.24
N THR A 19 2.51 -26.90 25.63
CA THR A 19 2.83 -28.11 24.84
C THR A 19 1.76 -28.47 23.83
N GLU A 20 0.53 -27.96 23.98
CA GLU A 20 -0.56 -28.18 23.02
C GLU A 20 -0.84 -26.90 22.21
N PRO A 21 -1.05 -27.01 20.88
CA PRO A 21 -1.48 -25.89 20.07
C PRO A 21 -2.90 -25.45 20.47
N LEU A 22 -3.00 -24.28 21.09
CA LEU A 22 -4.26 -23.62 21.49
C LEU A 22 -4.40 -22.32 20.72
N LEU A 23 -5.47 -22.12 19.96
CA LEU A 23 -5.85 -20.85 19.32
C LEU A 23 -7.03 -20.24 20.08
N VAL A 24 -6.95 -18.97 20.48
CA VAL A 24 -8.07 -18.26 21.13
C VAL A 24 -8.51 -17.12 20.22
N PHE A 25 -9.68 -17.24 19.61
CA PHE A 25 -10.24 -16.25 18.68
C PHE A 25 -11.30 -15.40 19.36
N ASP A 26 -11.08 -14.09 19.42
CA ASP A 26 -12.05 -13.11 19.87
C ASP A 26 -12.83 -12.58 18.67
N LEU A 27 -14.13 -12.86 18.65
CA LEU A 27 -15.06 -12.56 17.56
C LEU A 27 -15.81 -11.23 17.77
N ARG A 28 -15.51 -10.50 18.86
CA ARG A 28 -16.11 -9.19 19.12
C ARG A 28 -15.65 -8.16 18.08
N PRO A 29 -16.38 -7.05 17.93
CA PRO A 29 -15.89 -5.89 17.20
C PRO A 29 -14.46 -5.53 17.59
N ARG A 30 -13.71 -5.05 16.61
CA ARG A 30 -12.28 -4.80 16.77
C ARG A 30 -11.99 -3.76 17.84
N GLU A 31 -12.85 -2.76 17.94
CA GLU A 31 -12.79 -1.66 18.90
C GLU A 31 -12.83 -2.23 20.33
N ASP A 32 -13.76 -3.14 20.59
CA ASP A 32 -13.93 -3.79 21.89
C ASP A 32 -12.74 -4.69 22.25
N PHE A 33 -12.16 -5.37 21.26
CA PHE A 33 -10.94 -6.17 21.45
C PHE A 33 -9.74 -5.30 21.87
N VAL A 34 -9.61 -4.11 21.25
CA VAL A 34 -8.52 -3.17 21.54
C VAL A 34 -8.68 -2.54 22.93
N GLU A 35 -9.91 -2.25 23.36
CA GLU A 35 -10.18 -1.70 24.69
C GLU A 35 -9.88 -2.71 25.82
N GLY A 36 -10.06 -4.01 25.57
CA GLY A 36 -9.60 -5.07 26.46
C GLY A 36 -9.96 -6.47 25.97
N HIS A 37 -9.02 -7.40 26.08
CA HIS A 37 -9.19 -8.79 25.64
C HIS A 37 -8.53 -9.79 26.59
N ILE A 38 -8.85 -11.08 26.42
CA ILE A 38 -8.22 -12.16 27.18
C ILE A 38 -6.77 -12.29 26.75
N ASN A 39 -5.83 -12.33 27.70
CA ASN A 39 -4.41 -12.42 27.34
C ASN A 39 -4.13 -13.69 26.51
N GLY A 40 -3.51 -13.52 25.34
CA GLY A 40 -3.31 -14.60 24.39
C GLY A 40 -4.51 -14.91 23.49
N SER A 41 -5.53 -14.05 23.41
CA SER A 41 -6.50 -14.10 22.32
C SER A 41 -6.07 -13.23 21.13
N VAL A 42 -6.59 -13.55 19.95
CA VAL A 42 -6.45 -12.74 18.74
C VAL A 42 -7.83 -12.39 18.21
N HIS A 43 -8.00 -11.15 17.78
CA HIS A 43 -9.21 -10.75 17.08
C HIS A 43 -9.35 -11.53 15.78
N ALA A 44 -10.52 -12.12 15.52
CA ALA A 44 -10.79 -12.84 14.29
C ALA A 44 -12.21 -12.54 13.81
N VAL A 45 -12.34 -12.20 12.53
CA VAL A 45 -13.64 -12.08 11.88
C VAL A 45 -13.96 -13.42 11.24
N CYS A 46 -15.06 -14.05 11.67
CA CYS A 46 -15.52 -15.33 11.11
C CYS A 46 -16.57 -15.10 10.01
N ASP A 47 -16.18 -14.40 8.95
CA ASP A 47 -17.01 -14.19 7.75
C ASP A 47 -16.81 -15.31 6.71
N ALA A 48 -17.56 -15.26 5.60
CA ALA A 48 -17.43 -16.23 4.52
C ALA A 48 -15.99 -16.31 3.97
N ARG A 49 -15.30 -15.17 3.89
CA ARG A 49 -13.92 -15.08 3.39
C ARG A 49 -12.94 -15.76 4.33
N ALA A 50 -13.08 -15.61 5.64
CA ALA A 50 -12.26 -16.29 6.64
C ALA A 50 -12.45 -17.81 6.59
N LYS A 51 -13.68 -18.28 6.35
CA LYS A 51 -13.98 -19.71 6.15
C LYS A 51 -13.25 -20.30 4.95
N GLU A 52 -13.15 -19.56 3.86
CA GLU A 52 -12.48 -20.03 2.65
C GLU A 52 -10.94 -19.92 2.74
N THR A 53 -10.43 -18.88 3.39
CA THR A 53 -9.00 -18.52 3.29
C THR A 53 -8.16 -18.88 4.52
N ILE A 54 -8.77 -19.01 5.71
CA ILE A 54 -8.07 -19.23 6.98
C ILE A 54 -8.38 -20.62 7.52
N MET A 55 -9.65 -21.02 7.60
CA MET A 55 -10.04 -22.32 8.19
C MET A 55 -9.27 -23.50 7.59
N PRO A 56 -9.11 -23.65 6.26
CA PRO A 56 -8.38 -24.79 5.69
C PRO A 56 -6.90 -24.84 6.07
N LYS A 57 -6.34 -23.73 6.56
CA LYS A 57 -4.92 -23.57 6.93
C LYS A 57 -4.67 -23.79 8.42
N ILE A 58 -5.72 -23.90 9.22
CA ILE A 58 -5.62 -24.21 10.65
C ILE A 58 -5.52 -25.73 10.80
N PRO A 59 -4.54 -26.27 11.58
CA PRO A 59 -4.49 -27.69 11.87
C PRO A 59 -5.76 -28.17 12.56
N LYS A 60 -6.33 -29.30 12.12
CA LYS A 60 -7.61 -29.81 12.65
C LYS A 60 -7.53 -30.27 14.11
N ASP A 61 -6.34 -30.70 14.52
CA ASP A 61 -5.99 -31.12 15.88
C ASP A 61 -5.68 -29.94 16.81
N ALA A 62 -5.44 -28.74 16.27
CA ALA A 62 -5.26 -27.54 17.09
C ALA A 62 -6.54 -27.25 17.87
N LYS A 63 -6.39 -27.06 19.19
CA LYS A 63 -7.49 -26.71 20.07
C LYS A 63 -7.89 -25.25 19.83
N ILE A 64 -9.13 -25.00 19.47
CA ILE A 64 -9.63 -23.65 19.15
C ILE A 64 -10.64 -23.24 20.20
N VAL A 65 -10.51 -22.04 20.76
CA VAL A 65 -11.46 -21.45 21.70
C VAL A 65 -11.97 -20.15 21.13
N LEU A 66 -13.27 -20.09 20.87
CA LEU A 66 -13.95 -18.90 20.37
C LEU A 66 -14.51 -18.09 21.54
N VAL A 67 -14.38 -16.79 21.45
CA VAL A 67 -14.78 -15.84 22.49
C VAL A 67 -15.61 -14.74 21.84
N CYS A 68 -16.74 -14.40 22.42
CA CYS A 68 -17.45 -13.15 22.13
C CYS A 68 -17.86 -12.49 23.46
N ASP A 69 -18.78 -11.53 23.47
CA ASP A 69 -19.18 -10.86 24.73
C ASP A 69 -19.74 -11.82 25.78
N ASP A 70 -20.64 -12.71 25.41
CA ASP A 70 -21.42 -13.55 26.34
C ASP A 70 -21.55 -15.03 25.91
N GLY A 71 -20.98 -15.40 24.76
CA GLY A 71 -21.10 -16.74 24.17
C GLY A 71 -22.11 -16.87 23.03
N SER A 72 -22.96 -15.86 22.80
CA SER A 72 -24.05 -15.89 21.81
C SER A 72 -23.59 -16.07 20.36
N VAL A 73 -22.45 -15.49 19.99
CA VAL A 73 -21.85 -15.59 18.65
C VAL A 73 -20.83 -16.74 18.57
N SER A 74 -20.00 -16.88 19.61
CA SER A 74 -18.94 -17.89 19.64
C SER A 74 -19.48 -19.32 19.76
N GLY A 75 -20.63 -19.54 20.39
CA GLY A 75 -21.27 -20.85 20.50
C GLY A 75 -21.63 -21.46 19.14
N PRO A 76 -22.54 -20.84 18.36
CA PRO A 76 -22.91 -21.31 17.03
C PRO A 76 -21.70 -21.41 16.08
N THR A 77 -20.72 -20.52 16.24
CA THR A 77 -19.49 -20.56 15.44
C THR A 77 -18.64 -21.79 15.78
N ALA A 78 -18.56 -22.17 17.05
CA ALA A 78 -17.82 -23.36 17.48
C ALA A 78 -18.49 -24.63 16.96
N GLU A 79 -19.83 -24.72 17.01
CA GLU A 79 -20.59 -25.84 16.46
C GLU A 79 -20.34 -26.01 14.96
N MET A 80 -20.38 -24.88 14.23
CA MET A 80 -20.05 -24.85 12.81
C MET A 80 -18.63 -25.36 12.57
N MET A 81 -17.63 -24.88 13.30
CA MET A 81 -16.25 -25.35 13.16
C MET A 81 -16.09 -26.84 13.48
N GLN A 82 -16.75 -27.36 14.52
CA GLN A 82 -16.77 -28.79 14.81
C GLN A 82 -17.39 -29.61 13.67
N SER A 83 -18.42 -29.11 12.98
CA SER A 83 -19.00 -29.79 11.82
C SER A 83 -18.05 -29.90 10.62
N TYR A 84 -17.04 -29.02 10.55
CA TYR A 84 -15.94 -29.10 9.56
C TYR A 84 -14.74 -29.93 10.08
N GLY A 85 -14.85 -30.52 11.26
CA GLY A 85 -13.85 -31.42 11.86
C GLY A 85 -12.75 -30.71 12.64
N PHE A 86 -12.97 -29.48 13.11
CA PHE A 86 -12.03 -28.78 13.99
C PHE A 86 -12.28 -29.11 15.46
N ASN A 87 -11.19 -29.15 16.24
CA ASN A 87 -11.23 -29.24 17.70
C ASN A 87 -11.60 -27.88 18.35
N ALA A 88 -12.84 -27.43 18.12
CA ALA A 88 -13.31 -26.09 18.49
C ALA A 88 -14.25 -26.08 19.70
N TYR A 89 -14.08 -25.09 20.57
CA TYR A 89 -14.87 -24.83 21.77
C TYR A 89 -15.22 -23.35 21.85
N PHE A 90 -16.13 -22.97 22.75
CA PHE A 90 -16.35 -21.57 23.08
C PHE A 90 -16.28 -21.30 24.58
N LEU A 91 -15.90 -20.07 24.95
CA LEU A 91 -15.85 -19.65 26.35
C LEU A 91 -17.27 -19.40 26.88
N GLN A 92 -17.66 -20.16 27.90
CA GLN A 92 -18.96 -19.98 28.55
C GLN A 92 -19.04 -18.59 29.21
N GLY A 93 -20.07 -17.82 28.88
CA GLY A 93 -20.26 -16.45 29.39
C GLY A 93 -19.38 -15.40 28.69
N GLY A 94 -18.59 -15.80 27.68
CA GLY A 94 -17.77 -14.90 26.88
C GLY A 94 -16.76 -14.09 27.71
N VAL A 95 -16.35 -12.93 27.19
CA VAL A 95 -15.47 -11.99 27.90
C VAL A 95 -16.10 -11.47 29.18
N ARG A 96 -17.43 -11.32 29.23
CA ARG A 96 -18.14 -10.88 30.45
C ARG A 96 -18.01 -11.88 31.60
N GLY A 97 -17.88 -13.18 31.27
CA GLY A 97 -17.64 -14.26 32.23
C GLY A 97 -16.17 -14.46 32.59
N TRP A 98 -15.24 -13.68 32.02
CA TRP A 98 -13.80 -13.81 32.28
C TRP A 98 -13.38 -13.03 33.52
N ASP A 99 -12.99 -13.76 34.58
CA ASP A 99 -12.66 -13.21 35.89
C ASP A 99 -11.14 -13.04 36.14
N LYS A 100 -10.28 -13.51 35.23
CA LYS A 100 -8.81 -13.47 35.39
C LYS A 100 -8.15 -12.18 34.90
N GLY A 101 -8.94 -11.14 34.65
CA GLY A 101 -8.49 -9.84 34.16
C GLY A 101 -8.29 -9.80 32.64
N LEU A 102 -8.60 -8.63 32.06
CA LEU A 102 -8.37 -8.36 30.64
C LEU A 102 -7.01 -7.67 30.46
N ALA A 103 -6.28 -8.12 29.44
CA ALA A 103 -5.16 -7.36 28.93
C ALA A 103 -5.72 -6.06 28.33
N LYS A 104 -5.33 -4.93 28.92
CA LYS A 104 -5.53 -3.60 28.32
C LYS A 104 -4.25 -3.25 27.60
N LYS A 105 -4.34 -2.77 26.37
CA LYS A 105 -3.18 -2.30 25.59
C LYS A 105 -2.08 -3.34 25.33
N ASN A 106 -2.40 -4.61 25.05
CA ASN A 106 -1.47 -5.44 24.29
C ASN A 106 -1.62 -5.19 22.79
N VAL A 107 -1.18 -3.99 22.42
CA VAL A 107 -0.64 -3.58 21.12
C VAL A 107 0.58 -4.45 20.75
N GLU A 108 1.09 -5.28 21.64
CA GLU A 108 2.27 -6.13 21.42
C GLU A 108 2.09 -7.20 20.34
N SER A 109 0.88 -7.68 20.04
CA SER A 109 0.67 -8.72 19.02
C SER A 109 0.45 -8.15 17.62
N ILE A 110 0.41 -6.83 17.46
CA ILE A 110 0.12 -6.16 16.21
C ILE A 110 1.12 -5.02 15.98
N VAL A 111 1.44 -4.72 14.73
CA VAL A 111 2.24 -3.55 14.34
C VAL A 111 1.49 -2.79 13.25
N SER A 112 1.40 -1.46 13.33
CA SER A 112 0.80 -0.67 12.24
C SER A 112 1.74 -0.58 11.03
N ALA A 113 1.22 -0.22 9.86
CA ALA A 113 2.06 0.01 8.68
C ALA A 113 3.06 1.15 8.93
N GLU A 114 2.64 2.21 9.61
CA GLU A 114 3.47 3.35 9.99
C GLU A 114 4.60 2.94 10.94
N GLU A 115 4.30 2.16 11.98
CA GLU A 115 5.30 1.68 12.93
C GLU A 115 6.32 0.76 12.24
N LEU A 116 5.83 -0.20 11.44
CA LEU A 116 6.71 -1.10 10.69
C LEU A 116 7.62 -0.31 9.74
N TRP A 117 7.06 0.64 9.00
CA TRP A 117 7.85 1.49 8.10
C TRP A 117 8.92 2.29 8.84
N GLN A 118 8.58 2.91 9.97
CA GLN A 118 9.55 3.64 10.79
C GLN A 118 10.68 2.73 11.29
N ASP A 119 10.36 1.50 11.69
CA ASP A 119 11.36 0.53 12.13
C ASP A 119 12.28 0.11 10.97
N MET A 120 11.74 -0.09 9.77
CA MET A 120 12.51 -0.36 8.55
C MET A 120 13.44 0.81 8.19
N GLN A 121 12.95 2.05 8.26
CA GLN A 121 13.75 3.25 8.01
C GLN A 121 14.89 3.42 9.04
N LYS A 122 14.65 3.04 10.29
CA LYS A 122 15.66 3.04 11.36
C LYS A 122 16.60 1.83 11.31
N LYS A 123 16.43 0.93 10.34
CA LYS A 123 17.20 -0.32 10.20
C LYS A 123 17.22 -1.15 11.48
N ARG A 124 16.10 -1.17 12.21
CA ARG A 124 15.95 -2.04 13.39
C ARG A 124 15.97 -3.50 12.94
N GLU A 125 16.49 -4.39 13.80
CA GLU A 125 16.53 -5.82 13.51
C GLU A 125 15.13 -6.44 13.60
N ILE A 126 14.42 -6.46 12.48
CA ILE A 126 13.10 -7.08 12.33
C ILE A 126 13.19 -8.15 11.25
N MET A 127 12.59 -9.31 11.52
CA MET A 127 12.36 -10.34 10.52
C MET A 127 10.92 -10.24 10.00
N LEU A 128 10.76 -9.97 8.70
CA LEU A 128 9.45 -9.98 8.07
C LEU A 128 9.13 -11.38 7.53
N VAL A 129 8.01 -11.96 7.96
CA VAL A 129 7.56 -13.29 7.57
C VAL A 129 6.23 -13.18 6.85
N ASP A 130 6.22 -13.37 5.54
CA ASP A 130 5.01 -13.42 4.74
C ASP A 130 4.40 -14.82 4.80
N VAL A 131 3.18 -14.92 5.34
CA VAL A 131 2.51 -16.19 5.62
C VAL A 131 1.54 -16.64 4.53
N ARG A 132 1.62 -15.98 3.37
CA ARG A 132 0.88 -16.34 2.16
C ARG A 132 1.48 -17.54 1.46
N GLU A 133 0.75 -18.07 0.49
CA GLU A 133 1.28 -19.11 -0.38
C GLU A 133 2.41 -18.57 -1.29
N PRO A 134 3.31 -19.43 -1.80
CA PRO A 134 4.47 -18.99 -2.58
C PRO A 134 4.11 -18.23 -3.86
N ASP A 135 3.00 -18.56 -4.51
CA ASP A 135 2.48 -17.85 -5.69
C ASP A 135 2.06 -16.42 -5.33
N GLU A 136 1.26 -16.24 -4.28
CA GLU A 136 0.88 -14.92 -3.75
C GLU A 136 2.11 -14.06 -3.40
N PHE A 137 3.12 -14.67 -2.80
CA PHE A 137 4.37 -14.00 -2.41
C PHE A 137 5.26 -13.63 -3.60
N SER A 138 5.29 -14.47 -4.63
CA SER A 138 6.08 -14.22 -5.84
C SER A 138 5.54 -13.07 -6.68
N ASP A 139 4.22 -12.84 -6.66
CA ASP A 139 3.57 -11.76 -7.42
C ASP A 139 3.85 -10.37 -6.82
N PHE A 140 3.79 -10.24 -5.49
CA PHE A 140 4.06 -9.00 -4.76
C PHE A 140 4.41 -9.30 -3.31
N ARG A 141 5.33 -8.54 -2.71
CA ARG A 141 5.72 -8.69 -1.30
C ARG A 141 6.30 -7.38 -0.75
N ILE A 142 6.40 -7.29 0.57
CA ILE A 142 7.22 -6.25 1.21
C ILE A 142 8.70 -6.61 0.98
N PRO A 143 9.54 -5.70 0.44
CA PRO A 143 10.96 -5.98 0.23
C PRO A 143 11.65 -6.44 1.52
N GLY A 144 12.49 -7.47 1.41
CA GLY A 144 13.20 -8.07 2.55
C GLY A 144 12.39 -9.07 3.39
N SER A 145 11.13 -9.34 3.04
CA SER A 145 10.33 -10.39 3.69
C SER A 145 10.70 -11.80 3.21
N MET A 146 10.58 -12.77 4.11
CA MET A 146 10.74 -14.20 3.85
C MET A 146 9.39 -14.88 3.78
N ASN A 147 9.19 -15.78 2.82
CA ASN A 147 7.94 -16.52 2.72
C ASN A 147 7.96 -17.78 3.58
N ILE A 148 7.03 -17.88 4.54
CA ILE A 148 6.78 -19.08 5.32
C ILE A 148 5.27 -19.26 5.43
N PRO A 149 4.63 -20.08 4.56
CA PRO A 149 3.19 -20.28 4.55
C PRO A 149 2.64 -20.62 5.94
N LEU A 150 1.46 -20.08 6.28
CA LEU A 150 0.85 -20.20 7.61
C LEU A 150 0.86 -21.64 8.16
N VAL A 151 0.53 -22.63 7.33
CA VAL A 151 0.48 -24.05 7.74
C VAL A 151 1.83 -24.57 8.26
N ASN A 152 2.94 -24.02 7.76
CA ASN A 152 4.28 -24.44 8.15
C ASN A 152 4.69 -23.87 9.51
N LEU A 153 4.09 -22.77 9.97
CA LEU A 153 4.37 -22.17 11.27
C LEU A 153 3.79 -22.97 12.45
N PHE A 154 3.00 -24.01 12.18
CA PHE A 154 2.56 -24.98 13.18
C PHE A 154 3.48 -26.20 13.30
N LYS A 155 4.49 -26.32 12.44
CA LYS A 155 5.40 -27.47 12.44
C LYS A 155 6.61 -27.19 13.35
N PRO A 156 6.90 -28.03 14.36
CA PRO A 156 7.96 -27.77 15.34
C PRO A 156 9.36 -27.61 14.73
N ASP A 157 9.68 -28.37 13.68
CA ASP A 157 10.94 -28.29 12.95
C ASP A 157 11.14 -26.95 12.26
N VAL A 158 10.09 -26.38 11.65
CA VAL A 158 10.13 -25.05 11.03
C VAL A 158 10.31 -23.96 12.09
N VAL A 159 9.51 -24.01 13.15
CA VAL A 159 9.57 -23.01 14.23
C VAL A 159 10.93 -23.01 14.93
N ALA A 160 11.57 -24.18 15.08
CA ALA A 160 12.90 -24.30 15.65
C ALA A 160 14.00 -23.59 14.83
N THR A 161 13.79 -23.35 13.54
CA THR A 161 14.75 -22.61 12.68
C THR A 161 14.63 -21.10 12.81
N LEU A 162 13.57 -20.58 13.42
CA LEU A 162 13.34 -19.14 13.52
C LEU A 162 14.15 -18.50 14.65
N PRO A 163 14.66 -17.27 14.46
CA PRO A 163 15.39 -16.54 15.48
C PRO A 163 14.47 -16.23 16.67
N LYS A 164 14.98 -16.47 17.89
CA LYS A 164 14.27 -16.15 19.15
C LYS A 164 14.63 -14.79 19.72
N ASP A 165 15.73 -14.22 19.24
CA ASP A 165 16.33 -12.94 19.63
C ASP A 165 15.85 -11.77 18.75
N LYS A 166 15.16 -12.05 17.65
CA LYS A 166 14.65 -11.04 16.72
C LYS A 166 13.16 -10.86 16.84
N LYS A 167 12.70 -9.62 16.65
CA LYS A 167 11.28 -9.32 16.50
C LYS A 167 10.78 -9.82 15.15
N ILE A 168 9.75 -10.65 15.17
CA ILE A 168 9.11 -11.14 13.95
C ILE A 168 7.87 -10.31 13.65
N VAL A 169 7.71 -9.86 12.41
CA VAL A 169 6.48 -9.26 11.91
C VAL A 169 5.92 -10.15 10.82
N THR A 170 4.73 -10.68 11.04
CA THR A 170 4.04 -11.57 10.10
C THR A 170 3.11 -10.76 9.18
N VAL A 171 3.02 -11.16 7.91
CA VAL A 171 2.33 -10.40 6.86
C VAL A 171 1.40 -11.31 6.06
N CYS A 172 0.20 -10.83 5.75
CA CYS A 172 -0.72 -11.43 4.79
C CYS A 172 -1.57 -10.32 4.12
N PRO A 173 -2.58 -10.61 3.28
CA PRO A 173 -3.32 -9.56 2.56
C PRO A 173 -4.04 -8.56 3.48
N HIS A 174 -4.76 -9.04 4.49
CA HIS A 174 -5.64 -8.22 5.35
C HIS A 174 -5.34 -8.27 6.85
N GLY A 175 -4.22 -8.89 7.24
CA GLY A 175 -3.87 -9.06 8.66
C GLY A 175 -4.41 -10.35 9.31
N ASN A 176 -5.44 -11.00 8.73
CA ASN A 176 -6.09 -12.13 9.39
C ASN A 176 -5.19 -13.37 9.55
N ARG A 177 -4.53 -13.84 8.48
CA ARG A 177 -3.59 -14.97 8.54
C ARG A 177 -2.34 -14.63 9.36
N SER A 178 -1.84 -13.40 9.25
CA SER A 178 -0.67 -12.95 10.01
C SER A 178 -0.94 -12.92 11.51
N MET A 179 -2.13 -12.53 11.97
CA MET A 179 -2.43 -12.60 13.40
C MET A 179 -2.42 -14.03 13.94
N VAL A 180 -2.96 -15.00 13.19
CA VAL A 180 -2.86 -16.44 13.54
C VAL A 180 -1.40 -16.88 13.63
N ALA A 181 -0.58 -16.48 12.67
CA ALA A 181 0.84 -16.78 12.64
C ALA A 181 1.61 -16.18 13.83
N ALA A 182 1.44 -14.88 14.08
CA ALA A 182 2.07 -14.19 15.20
C ALA A 182 1.74 -14.88 16.53
N PHE A 183 0.49 -15.30 16.69
CA PHE A 183 0.06 -16.03 17.87
C PHE A 183 0.70 -17.43 17.97
N ALA A 184 0.75 -18.20 16.89
CA ALA A 184 1.40 -19.52 16.87
C ALA A 184 2.89 -19.42 17.24
N LEU A 185 3.57 -18.37 16.78
CA LEU A 185 4.96 -18.08 17.12
C LEU A 185 5.12 -17.67 18.59
N ALA A 186 4.25 -16.81 19.12
CA ALA A 186 4.27 -16.38 20.52
C ALA A 186 4.12 -17.58 21.49
N ARG A 187 3.31 -18.58 21.14
CA ARG A 187 3.17 -19.83 21.93
C ARG A 187 4.48 -20.61 22.03
N ASN A 188 5.31 -20.54 20.99
CA ASN A 188 6.63 -21.17 20.96
C ASN A 188 7.74 -20.29 21.55
N GLY A 189 7.38 -19.18 22.22
CA GLY A 189 8.33 -18.28 22.88
C GLY A 189 9.07 -17.34 21.94
N ILE A 190 8.55 -17.11 20.73
CA ILE A 190 9.10 -16.17 19.75
C ILE A 190 8.30 -14.87 19.80
N GLU A 191 8.96 -13.72 19.97
CA GLU A 191 8.30 -12.41 19.93
C GLU A 191 7.84 -12.11 18.51
N ALA A 192 6.52 -12.23 18.26
CA ALA A 192 5.94 -12.04 16.94
C ALA A 192 4.70 -11.15 16.97
N ARG A 193 4.58 -10.28 15.95
CA ARG A 193 3.48 -9.33 15.77
C ARG A 193 2.88 -9.48 14.37
N GLY A 194 1.56 -9.33 14.22
CA GLY A 194 0.90 -9.30 12.92
C GLY A 194 0.84 -7.89 12.35
N LEU A 195 1.09 -7.71 11.06
CA LEU A 195 0.89 -6.42 10.41
C LEU A 195 -0.62 -6.08 10.37
N PHE A 196 -1.00 -4.99 11.04
CA PHE A 196 -2.37 -4.49 11.08
C PHE A 196 -2.86 -4.20 9.66
N GLY A 197 -3.99 -4.82 9.27
CA GLY A 197 -4.58 -4.63 7.94
C GLY A 197 -3.75 -5.21 6.79
N GLY A 198 -2.63 -5.87 7.09
CA GLY A 198 -1.80 -6.58 6.12
C GLY A 198 -1.25 -5.70 5.00
N LEU A 199 -1.06 -6.31 3.83
CA LEU A 199 -0.61 -5.65 2.61
C LEU A 199 -1.58 -4.57 2.12
N ALA A 200 -2.88 -4.71 2.40
CA ALA A 200 -3.87 -3.68 2.07
C ALA A 200 -3.55 -2.36 2.79
N ALA A 201 -3.31 -2.41 4.10
CA ALA A 201 -2.92 -1.23 4.87
C ALA A 201 -1.52 -0.72 4.51
N TRP A 202 -0.56 -1.62 4.29
CA TRP A 202 0.77 -1.27 3.79
C TRP A 202 0.72 -0.51 2.46
N GLY A 203 -0.17 -0.93 1.56
CA GLY A 203 -0.41 -0.30 0.27
C GLY A 203 -0.92 1.13 0.37
N GLN A 204 -1.57 1.51 1.48
CA GLN A 204 -2.14 2.85 1.69
C GLN A 204 -1.23 3.79 2.50
N LEU A 205 -0.08 3.30 2.98
CA LEU A 205 0.83 4.11 3.78
C LEU A 205 1.47 5.22 2.95
N LEU A 206 1.32 6.47 3.41
CA LEU A 206 1.97 7.64 2.82
C LEU A 206 3.15 8.09 3.68
N SER A 207 4.29 8.34 3.03
CA SER A 207 5.50 8.89 3.66
C SER A 207 5.89 10.18 2.95
N ALA A 208 5.91 11.30 3.69
CA ALA A 208 6.21 12.61 3.14
C ALA A 208 7.64 13.07 3.46
N LYS A 209 8.30 13.70 2.50
CA LYS A 209 9.65 14.26 2.64
C LYS A 209 9.77 15.58 1.90
N GLU A 210 10.21 16.62 2.60
CA GLU A 210 10.61 17.88 1.97
C GLU A 210 11.89 17.68 1.17
N ILE A 211 11.87 18.06 -0.11
CA ILE A 211 12.97 17.86 -1.07
C ILE A 211 13.49 19.18 -1.68
N ALA A 212 12.75 20.28 -1.55
CA ALA A 212 13.17 21.63 -1.94
C ALA A 212 12.37 22.70 -1.17
N GLY A 213 12.91 23.93 -1.04
CA GLY A 213 12.31 24.95 -0.19
C GLY A 213 12.71 26.42 -0.42
N ASP A 214 13.20 26.80 -1.60
CA ASP A 214 13.65 28.18 -1.85
C ASP A 214 12.49 29.10 -2.29
N ARG A 215 12.11 29.06 -3.57
CA ARG A 215 10.97 29.84 -4.09
C ARG A 215 9.62 29.23 -3.76
N ALA A 216 9.54 27.90 -3.86
CA ALA A 216 8.43 27.05 -3.48
C ALA A 216 8.94 25.90 -2.61
N LYS A 217 8.15 25.51 -1.61
CA LYS A 217 8.35 24.30 -0.83
C LYS A 217 7.85 23.10 -1.63
N ILE A 218 8.66 22.07 -1.79
CA ILE A 218 8.26 20.83 -2.46
C ILE A 218 8.36 19.68 -1.46
N ILE A 219 7.22 19.08 -1.15
CA ILE A 219 7.12 17.86 -0.35
C ILE A 219 6.77 16.72 -1.31
N GLN A 220 7.68 15.76 -1.44
CA GLN A 220 7.42 14.51 -2.14
C GLN A 220 6.73 13.53 -1.19
N ILE A 221 5.65 12.93 -1.65
CA ILE A 221 4.81 12.02 -0.87
C ILE A 221 4.87 10.66 -1.56
N ARG A 222 5.29 9.63 -0.83
CA ARG A 222 5.47 8.28 -1.34
C ARG A 222 4.36 7.37 -0.84
N LYS A 223 3.68 6.66 -1.74
CA LYS A 223 2.81 5.54 -1.39
C LYS A 223 3.67 4.30 -1.20
N VAL A 224 4.06 4.03 0.05
CA VAL A 224 5.15 3.10 0.40
C VAL A 224 4.96 1.71 -0.21
N GLY A 225 3.76 1.14 -0.13
CA GLY A 225 3.48 -0.18 -0.68
C GLY A 225 3.28 -0.24 -2.20
N LYS A 226 3.34 0.88 -2.90
CA LYS A 226 2.99 0.99 -4.33
C LYS A 226 4.02 1.65 -5.21
N GLY A 227 4.97 2.37 -4.64
CA GLY A 227 5.97 3.09 -5.40
C GLY A 227 5.43 4.30 -6.18
N CYS A 228 4.20 4.73 -5.93
CA CYS A 228 3.64 5.97 -6.45
C CYS A 228 4.22 7.17 -5.70
N LEU A 229 4.38 8.28 -6.41
CA LEU A 229 4.86 9.55 -5.90
C LEU A 229 3.86 10.64 -6.24
N SER A 230 3.48 11.40 -5.22
CA SER A 230 2.73 12.63 -5.35
C SER A 230 3.57 13.80 -4.86
N TYR A 231 3.15 15.01 -5.17
CA TYR A 231 3.88 16.21 -4.76
C TYR A 231 2.94 17.25 -4.18
N LEU A 232 3.28 17.79 -3.02
CA LEU A 232 2.66 18.97 -2.45
C LEU A 232 3.63 20.14 -2.59
N ILE A 233 3.21 21.16 -3.33
CA ILE A 233 4.00 22.33 -3.67
C ILE A 233 3.38 23.54 -2.96
N GLY A 234 4.10 24.11 -2.00
CA GLY A 234 3.65 25.24 -1.18
C GLY A 234 4.31 26.56 -1.56
N SER A 235 3.52 27.62 -1.67
CA SER A 235 3.99 28.99 -1.94
C SER A 235 2.99 30.00 -1.40
N ASP A 236 3.47 30.99 -0.63
CA ASP A 236 2.67 32.07 -0.02
C ASP A 236 1.39 31.61 0.71
N GLY A 237 1.47 30.47 1.43
CA GLY A 237 0.35 29.90 2.19
C GLY A 237 -0.63 29.06 1.36
N GLU A 238 -0.47 29.00 0.05
CA GLU A 238 -1.24 28.14 -0.85
C GLU A 238 -0.46 26.87 -1.21
N ALA A 239 -1.19 25.78 -1.49
CA ALA A 239 -0.61 24.54 -1.99
C ALA A 239 -1.27 24.05 -3.28
N LEU A 240 -0.44 23.52 -4.17
CA LEU A 240 -0.79 22.68 -5.31
C LEU A 240 -0.44 21.23 -4.98
N VAL A 241 -1.32 20.28 -5.30
CA VAL A 241 -1.02 18.84 -5.22
C VAL A 241 -1.03 18.21 -6.62
N ILE A 242 0.04 17.50 -6.97
CA ILE A 242 0.19 16.76 -8.23
C ILE A 242 0.14 15.26 -7.94
N ASP A 243 -0.65 14.53 -8.72
CA ASP A 243 -0.86 13.08 -8.68
C ASP A 243 -1.21 12.54 -7.28
N PRO A 244 -2.19 13.12 -6.55
CA PRO A 244 -2.56 12.62 -5.22
C PRO A 244 -3.12 11.20 -5.28
N VAL A 245 -2.67 10.36 -4.36
CA VAL A 245 -3.15 8.98 -4.18
C VAL A 245 -4.12 8.86 -3.01
N HIS A 246 -4.94 7.82 -2.96
CA HIS A 246 -5.74 7.54 -1.76
C HIS A 246 -4.83 7.21 -0.55
N PRO A 247 -5.14 7.67 0.68
CA PRO A 247 -6.26 8.53 1.09
C PRO A 247 -6.05 10.05 0.96
N ALA A 248 -7.08 10.76 0.50
CA ALA A 248 -7.05 12.19 0.19
C ALA A 248 -6.88 13.05 1.45
N GLU A 249 -7.48 12.65 2.56
CA GLU A 249 -7.50 13.36 3.84
C GLU A 249 -6.08 13.60 4.37
N LYS A 250 -5.15 12.68 4.08
CA LYS A 250 -3.73 12.80 4.48
C LYS A 250 -3.04 14.00 3.84
N TYR A 251 -3.46 14.42 2.65
CA TYR A 251 -2.92 15.61 2.00
C TYR A 251 -3.40 16.88 2.70
N VAL A 252 -4.67 16.92 3.14
CA VAL A 252 -5.22 18.04 3.90
C VAL A 252 -4.52 18.17 5.25
N GLU A 253 -4.31 17.05 5.95
CA GLU A 253 -3.54 16.98 7.19
C GLU A 253 -2.12 17.53 6.98
N LEU A 254 -1.41 17.01 5.98
CA LEU A 254 -0.04 17.41 5.65
C LEU A 254 0.07 18.89 5.26
N ALA A 255 -0.85 19.41 4.44
CA ALA A 255 -0.87 20.82 4.08
C ALA A 255 -1.02 21.71 5.31
N ARG A 256 -1.97 21.37 6.19
CA ARG A 256 -2.24 22.10 7.43
C ARG A 256 -1.04 22.09 8.37
N GLU A 257 -0.38 20.95 8.54
CA GLU A 257 0.85 20.83 9.34
C GLU A 257 1.99 21.72 8.83
N ASN A 258 1.97 22.05 7.54
CA ASN A 258 2.95 22.93 6.91
C ASN A 258 2.45 24.38 6.77
N GLY A 259 1.31 24.74 7.36
CA GLY A 259 0.75 26.09 7.28
C GLY A 259 0.23 26.47 5.89
N LEU A 260 -0.16 25.48 5.09
CA LEU A 260 -0.61 25.64 3.71
C LEU A 260 -2.09 25.28 3.56
N LYS A 261 -2.78 25.94 2.63
CA LYS A 261 -4.13 25.59 2.17
C LYS A 261 -4.06 25.06 0.74
N ILE A 262 -4.55 23.84 0.52
CA ILE A 262 -4.65 23.26 -0.83
C ILE A 262 -5.66 24.10 -1.64
N ALA A 263 -5.15 24.76 -2.68
CA ALA A 263 -5.93 25.62 -3.57
C ALA A 263 -6.10 24.99 -4.95
N LYS A 264 -5.17 24.11 -5.36
CA LYS A 264 -5.15 23.47 -6.68
C LYS A 264 -4.77 22.00 -6.56
N VAL A 265 -5.35 21.16 -7.41
CA VAL A 265 -5.06 19.73 -7.50
C VAL A 265 -5.01 19.35 -8.98
N MET A 266 -4.06 18.50 -9.37
CA MET A 266 -3.94 18.02 -10.74
C MET A 266 -3.39 16.60 -10.83
N ASP A 267 -3.74 15.91 -11.92
CA ASP A 267 -3.08 14.68 -12.35
C ASP A 267 -2.28 14.93 -13.63
N THR A 268 -1.14 14.25 -13.75
CA THR A 268 -0.32 14.21 -14.97
C THR A 268 -0.99 13.43 -16.08
N HIS A 269 -1.71 12.36 -15.75
CA HIS A 269 -2.38 11.48 -16.71
C HIS A 269 -3.47 10.61 -16.05
N GLN A 270 -4.24 9.88 -16.85
CA GLN A 270 -5.13 8.83 -16.36
C GLN A 270 -4.35 7.59 -15.87
N HIS A 271 -4.05 7.59 -14.57
CA HIS A 271 -3.39 6.49 -13.85
C HIS A 271 -4.11 5.15 -14.05
N ALA A 272 -3.34 4.05 -14.11
CA ALA A 272 -3.84 2.70 -14.37
C ALA A 272 -3.52 1.70 -13.25
N ASP A 273 -2.69 2.09 -12.30
CA ASP A 273 -2.12 1.27 -11.23
C ASP A 273 -2.69 1.63 -9.84
N HIS A 274 -3.24 2.84 -9.71
CA HIS A 274 -3.89 3.35 -8.50
C HIS A 274 -5.09 4.23 -8.81
N VAL A 275 -5.98 4.37 -7.83
CA VAL A 275 -7.13 5.26 -7.89
C VAL A 275 -6.67 6.68 -7.50
N SER A 276 -6.81 7.62 -8.43
CA SER A 276 -6.48 9.02 -8.19
C SER A 276 -7.38 9.61 -7.12
N ALA A 277 -6.77 10.24 -6.12
CA ALA A 277 -7.46 11.00 -5.09
C ALA A 277 -7.76 12.44 -5.53
N ALA A 278 -7.45 12.84 -6.78
CA ALA A 278 -7.49 14.24 -7.19
C ALA A 278 -8.90 14.85 -7.07
N LYS A 279 -9.92 14.11 -7.52
CA LYS A 279 -11.33 14.52 -7.40
C LYS A 279 -11.75 14.73 -5.95
N GLU A 280 -11.45 13.74 -5.11
CA GLU A 280 -11.86 13.75 -3.71
C GLU A 280 -11.10 14.84 -2.94
N LEU A 281 -9.80 14.96 -3.18
CA LEU A 281 -8.96 15.99 -2.57
C LEU A 281 -9.45 17.39 -2.96
N ALA A 282 -9.73 17.63 -4.25
CA ALA A 282 -10.26 18.91 -4.71
C ALA A 282 -11.59 19.25 -4.01
N ARG A 283 -12.48 18.25 -3.88
CA ARG A 283 -13.77 18.40 -3.21
C ARG A 283 -13.63 18.73 -1.72
N ILE A 284 -12.83 17.98 -0.96
CA ILE A 284 -12.69 18.19 0.49
C ILE A 284 -11.88 19.44 0.83
N ALA A 285 -10.96 19.86 -0.04
CA ALA A 285 -10.18 21.08 0.15
C ALA A 285 -10.88 22.35 -0.39
N GLY A 286 -11.91 22.19 -1.24
CA GLY A 286 -12.49 23.30 -2.00
C GLY A 286 -11.50 23.89 -3.02
N ALA A 287 -10.67 23.04 -3.61
CA ALA A 287 -9.61 23.41 -4.54
C ALA A 287 -10.05 23.25 -6.00
N GLU A 288 -9.39 23.99 -6.89
CA GLU A 288 -9.58 23.83 -8.34
C GLU A 288 -8.92 22.54 -8.83
N LEU A 289 -9.65 21.79 -9.66
CA LEU A 289 -9.19 20.53 -10.24
C LEU A 289 -8.74 20.76 -11.69
N PHE A 290 -7.49 20.44 -12.00
CA PHE A 290 -6.93 20.48 -13.35
C PHE A 290 -6.66 19.07 -13.86
N MET A 291 -7.03 18.83 -15.11
CA MET A 291 -6.80 17.57 -15.80
C MET A 291 -6.28 17.84 -17.21
N SER A 292 -5.69 16.83 -17.83
CA SER A 292 -5.29 16.93 -19.23
C SER A 292 -6.47 17.27 -20.15
N GLY A 293 -6.27 18.23 -21.07
CA GLY A 293 -7.17 18.53 -22.17
C GLY A 293 -7.11 17.51 -23.32
N TYR A 294 -6.15 16.57 -23.27
CA TYR A 294 -5.94 15.53 -24.29
C TYR A 294 -6.52 14.17 -23.89
N GLU A 295 -7.18 14.07 -22.73
CA GLU A 295 -7.87 12.86 -22.28
C GLU A 295 -9.33 13.18 -21.92
N ASN A 296 -10.18 12.15 -21.99
CA ASN A 296 -11.61 12.29 -21.72
C ASN A 296 -11.92 11.91 -20.28
N TYR A 297 -12.63 12.78 -19.57
CA TYR A 297 -13.05 12.56 -18.18
C TYR A 297 -14.54 12.88 -18.03
N ASP A 298 -15.27 12.07 -17.27
CA ASP A 298 -16.72 12.15 -17.15
C ASP A 298 -17.16 13.05 -15.97
N PHE A 299 -16.34 14.06 -15.64
CA PHE A 299 -16.56 15.02 -14.57
C PHE A 299 -15.99 16.40 -14.93
N GLN A 300 -16.45 17.43 -14.22
CA GLN A 300 -15.99 18.80 -14.43
C GLN A 300 -14.59 19.02 -13.85
N SER A 301 -13.72 19.65 -14.64
CA SER A 301 -12.40 20.11 -14.24
C SER A 301 -11.92 21.18 -15.24
N SER A 302 -10.97 22.00 -14.82
CA SER A 302 -10.18 22.84 -15.74
C SER A 302 -9.30 21.92 -16.61
N ARG A 303 -9.16 22.26 -17.89
CA ARG A 303 -8.40 21.46 -18.88
C ARG A 303 -7.14 22.20 -19.25
N LEU A 304 -5.98 21.57 -19.01
CA LEU A 304 -4.69 22.11 -19.39
C LEU A 304 -4.23 21.51 -20.72
N VAL A 305 -3.69 22.34 -21.60
CA VAL A 305 -3.02 21.94 -22.84
C VAL A 305 -1.57 22.40 -22.84
N ASP A 306 -0.81 22.02 -23.87
CA ASP A 306 0.59 22.40 -24.01
C ASP A 306 0.79 23.92 -23.90
N GLY A 307 1.75 24.34 -23.07
CA GLY A 307 2.12 25.75 -22.90
C GLY A 307 1.28 26.53 -21.90
N ASP A 308 0.13 26.02 -21.46
CA ASP A 308 -0.68 26.66 -20.40
C ASP A 308 0.15 26.84 -19.13
N ALA A 309 -0.11 27.94 -18.41
CA ALA A 309 0.56 28.25 -17.16
C ALA A 309 -0.45 28.65 -16.09
N ILE A 310 -0.23 28.14 -14.88
CA ILE A 310 -0.99 28.50 -13.69
C ILE A 310 -0.04 28.97 -12.59
N THR A 311 -0.57 29.69 -11.61
CA THR A 311 0.21 30.19 -10.47
C THR A 311 -0.15 29.49 -9.17
N ILE A 312 0.83 29.36 -8.29
CA ILE A 312 0.65 29.00 -6.88
C ILE A 312 1.52 29.95 -6.04
N GLY A 313 0.89 30.82 -5.26
CA GLY A 313 1.58 32.00 -4.70
C GLY A 313 2.39 32.74 -5.77
N ARG A 314 3.69 32.95 -5.49
CA ARG A 314 4.67 33.56 -6.41
C ARG A 314 5.34 32.63 -7.43
N SER A 315 4.94 31.36 -7.50
CA SER A 315 5.53 30.37 -8.41
C SER A 315 4.63 30.09 -9.61
N GLU A 316 5.24 29.85 -10.76
CA GLU A 316 4.56 29.48 -12.01
C GLU A 316 4.76 28.00 -12.29
N VAL A 317 3.67 27.32 -12.67
CA VAL A 317 3.66 25.94 -13.13
C VAL A 317 3.18 25.93 -14.58
N ARG A 318 4.03 25.46 -15.49
CA ARG A 318 3.73 25.37 -16.93
C ARG A 318 3.48 23.93 -17.35
N ALA A 319 2.40 23.67 -18.06
CA ALA A 319 2.09 22.39 -18.66
C ALA A 319 2.89 22.17 -19.95
N ILE A 320 3.39 20.95 -20.13
CA ILE A 320 4.10 20.47 -21.32
C ILE A 320 3.40 19.18 -21.75
N HIS A 321 2.93 19.11 -23.00
CA HIS A 321 2.36 17.87 -23.52
C HIS A 321 3.46 16.85 -23.78
N THR A 322 3.35 15.71 -23.11
CA THR A 322 4.39 14.66 -23.10
C THR A 322 3.75 13.30 -23.36
N PRO A 323 3.21 13.05 -24.56
CA PRO A 323 2.58 11.78 -24.88
C PRO A 323 3.59 10.63 -24.91
N GLY A 324 3.11 9.42 -24.66
CA GLY A 324 3.91 8.20 -24.78
C GLY A 324 3.49 7.12 -23.79
N HIS A 325 3.38 7.46 -22.50
CA HIS A 325 2.78 6.56 -21.51
C HIS A 325 1.26 6.49 -21.68
N THR A 326 0.63 7.66 -21.75
CA THR A 326 -0.72 7.84 -22.32
C THR A 326 -0.65 8.90 -23.43
N SER A 327 -1.66 8.94 -24.28
CA SER A 327 -1.75 9.95 -25.36
C SER A 327 -1.91 11.38 -24.82
N GLY A 328 -2.45 11.53 -23.62
CA GLY A 328 -2.71 12.83 -23.02
C GLY A 328 -1.88 13.12 -21.78
N SER A 329 -0.80 12.40 -21.54
CA SER A 329 0.14 12.68 -20.46
C SER A 329 0.68 14.10 -20.54
N LEU A 330 0.64 14.83 -19.44
CA LEU A 330 1.25 16.14 -19.24
C LEU A 330 2.40 16.03 -18.24
N SER A 331 3.47 16.79 -18.49
CA SER A 331 4.49 17.10 -17.50
C SER A 331 4.35 18.55 -17.05
N TYR A 332 4.76 18.85 -15.82
CA TYR A 332 4.63 20.19 -15.25
C TYR A 332 5.99 20.78 -14.88
N LEU A 333 6.32 21.94 -15.42
CA LEU A 333 7.57 22.64 -15.15
C LEU A 333 7.33 23.80 -14.17
N LEU A 334 7.84 23.67 -12.96
CA LEU A 334 7.77 24.67 -11.90
C LEU A 334 8.99 25.58 -11.93
N ASP A 335 8.75 26.88 -12.13
CA ASP A 335 9.74 27.97 -12.14
C ASP A 335 10.97 27.68 -13.02
N GLY A 336 10.82 26.87 -14.07
CA GLY A 336 11.91 26.44 -14.95
C GLY A 336 12.97 25.55 -14.28
N ARG A 337 12.73 25.02 -13.08
CA ARG A 337 13.72 24.28 -12.27
C ARG A 337 13.33 22.84 -11.94
N TYR A 338 12.05 22.57 -11.75
CA TYR A 338 11.56 21.24 -11.34
C TYR A 338 10.53 20.75 -12.36
N LEU A 339 10.82 19.62 -13.00
CA LEU A 339 9.94 18.96 -13.95
C LEU A 339 9.25 17.78 -13.25
N PHE A 340 7.96 17.93 -12.99
CA PHE A 340 7.10 16.81 -12.60
C PHE A 340 6.75 16.02 -13.86
N SER A 341 7.45 14.91 -14.08
CA SER A 341 7.47 14.21 -15.37
C SER A 341 6.38 13.15 -15.54
N GLY A 342 5.52 12.97 -14.52
CA GLY A 342 4.53 11.89 -14.51
C GLY A 342 5.20 10.54 -14.76
N ASP A 343 4.56 9.72 -15.61
CA ASP A 343 5.04 8.42 -16.06
C ASP A 343 5.81 8.48 -17.39
N ILE A 344 6.60 9.53 -17.60
CA ILE A 344 7.39 9.69 -18.83
C ILE A 344 8.87 9.38 -18.58
N LEU A 345 9.52 10.17 -17.71
CA LEU A 345 10.93 10.03 -17.37
C LEU A 345 11.07 9.79 -15.87
N PHE A 346 11.70 8.69 -15.50
CA PHE A 346 11.93 8.29 -14.11
C PHE A 346 13.36 8.59 -13.65
N ALA A 347 13.60 8.42 -12.35
CA ALA A 347 14.93 8.67 -11.75
C ALA A 347 16.01 7.69 -12.26
N ASP A 348 15.58 6.51 -12.72
CA ASP A 348 16.41 5.37 -13.14
C ASP A 348 15.84 4.66 -14.38
N GLY A 349 14.92 5.29 -15.12
CA GLY A 349 14.17 4.63 -16.18
C GLY A 349 13.21 5.53 -16.95
N ILE A 350 12.26 4.90 -17.63
CA ILE A 350 11.17 5.55 -18.38
C ILE A 350 9.85 4.85 -18.07
N GLY A 351 8.73 5.53 -18.33
CA GLY A 351 7.43 4.87 -18.28
C GLY A 351 7.21 3.92 -19.46
N ARG A 352 6.31 2.96 -19.25
CA ARG A 352 5.95 1.97 -20.27
C ARG A 352 4.81 2.45 -21.18
N PRO A 353 4.85 2.22 -22.51
CA PRO A 353 3.80 2.64 -23.44
C PRO A 353 2.72 1.58 -23.73
N ASP A 354 2.79 0.39 -23.13
CA ASP A 354 2.02 -0.81 -23.53
C ASP A 354 0.78 -1.11 -22.66
N LEU A 355 0.43 -0.20 -21.75
CA LEU A 355 -0.82 -0.27 -20.97
C LEU A 355 -2.07 0.08 -21.79
N ARG A 356 -1.90 0.43 -23.07
CA ARG A 356 -2.95 0.70 -24.05
C ARG A 356 -2.70 -0.11 -25.33
N ASP A 357 -3.74 -0.28 -26.14
CA ASP A 357 -3.59 -0.88 -27.47
C ASP A 357 -2.72 0.03 -28.34
N LYS A 358 -1.86 -0.54 -29.20
CA LYS A 358 -0.87 0.16 -30.06
C LYS A 358 0.47 0.56 -29.43
N ALA A 359 1.07 -0.31 -28.61
CA ALA A 359 2.37 -0.10 -27.97
C ALA A 359 3.50 0.47 -28.86
N LYS A 360 3.55 0.12 -30.16
CA LYS A 360 4.57 0.67 -31.10
C LYS A 360 4.39 2.16 -31.39
N GLU A 361 3.16 2.62 -31.56
CA GLU A 361 2.84 4.03 -31.81
C GLU A 361 3.22 4.87 -30.58
N PHE A 362 2.75 4.44 -29.41
CA PHE A 362 3.06 5.05 -28.13
C PHE A 362 4.56 5.04 -27.79
N ALA A 363 5.30 3.98 -28.15
CA ALA A 363 6.76 3.96 -27.99
C ALA A 363 7.45 5.01 -28.88
N GLY A 364 6.95 5.25 -30.10
CA GLY A 364 7.45 6.29 -30.99
C GLY A 364 7.19 7.70 -30.45
N GLU A 365 5.99 7.94 -29.91
CA GLU A 365 5.64 9.19 -29.23
C GLU A 365 6.52 9.41 -27.99
N LEU A 366 6.66 8.38 -27.16
CA LEU A 366 7.49 8.41 -25.96
C LEU A 366 8.94 8.78 -26.30
N TYR A 367 9.51 8.18 -27.35
CA TYR A 367 10.86 8.54 -27.82
C TYR A 367 10.95 10.04 -28.15
N ASN A 368 10.04 10.57 -28.95
CA ASN A 368 10.04 11.98 -29.34
C ASN A 368 9.90 12.90 -28.12
N THR A 369 8.99 12.56 -27.21
CA THR A 369 8.79 13.25 -25.93
C THR A 369 10.06 13.29 -25.10
N LEU A 370 10.72 12.13 -24.90
CA LEU A 370 11.96 12.05 -24.12
C LEU A 370 13.07 12.89 -24.77
N GLN A 371 13.26 12.79 -26.08
CA GLN A 371 14.25 13.61 -26.80
C GLN A 371 13.96 15.11 -26.68
N SER A 372 12.70 15.52 -26.64
CA SER A 372 12.29 16.91 -26.38
C SER A 372 12.65 17.35 -24.95
N LEU A 373 12.28 16.55 -23.94
CA LEU A 373 12.57 16.85 -22.53
C LEU A 373 14.08 16.96 -22.26
N LEU A 374 14.92 16.15 -22.91
CA LEU A 374 16.38 16.23 -22.78
C LEU A 374 16.97 17.56 -23.31
N ARG A 375 16.22 18.39 -24.03
CA ARG A 375 16.66 19.73 -24.45
C ARG A 375 16.50 20.78 -23.35
N LEU A 376 15.79 20.47 -22.26
CA LEU A 376 15.72 21.33 -21.10
C LEU A 376 17.11 21.58 -20.48
N PRO A 377 17.29 22.67 -19.71
CA PRO A 377 18.56 22.96 -19.06
C PRO A 377 19.04 21.79 -18.18
N ALA A 378 20.34 21.52 -18.23
CA ALA A 378 20.99 20.39 -17.53
C ALA A 378 20.70 20.31 -16.02
N HIS A 379 20.46 21.47 -15.39
CA HIS A 379 20.21 21.60 -13.95
C HIS A 379 18.75 21.32 -13.54
N VAL A 380 17.83 21.19 -14.50
CA VAL A 380 16.42 20.89 -14.18
C VAL A 380 16.35 19.55 -13.47
N THR A 381 15.69 19.54 -12.32
CA THR A 381 15.45 18.34 -11.51
C THR A 381 14.18 17.66 -12.01
N VAL A 382 14.25 16.37 -12.26
CA VAL A 382 13.13 15.55 -12.72
C VAL A 382 12.53 14.81 -11.53
N LEU A 383 11.22 14.94 -11.36
CA LEU A 383 10.40 14.46 -10.26
C LEU A 383 9.29 13.55 -10.83
N PRO A 384 9.47 12.22 -10.83
CA PRO A 384 8.54 11.29 -11.48
C PRO A 384 7.28 10.99 -10.66
N ALA A 385 6.25 10.41 -11.27
CA ALA A 385 5.08 9.90 -10.54
C ALA A 385 5.27 8.48 -9.98
N HIS A 386 6.33 7.77 -10.39
CA HIS A 386 6.67 6.45 -9.86
C HIS A 386 8.17 6.27 -9.63
N HIS A 387 8.50 5.28 -8.81
CA HIS A 387 9.87 4.80 -8.59
C HIS A 387 9.92 3.27 -8.52
N ALA A 388 11.08 2.69 -8.86
CA ALA A 388 11.37 1.26 -8.64
C ALA A 388 11.57 0.95 -7.13
N GLU A 389 11.66 -0.31 -6.72
CA GLU A 389 11.78 -0.67 -5.30
C GLU A 389 12.94 0.07 -4.56
N GLU A 390 12.59 1.09 -3.78
CA GLU A 390 13.50 1.81 -2.89
C GLU A 390 13.07 1.59 -1.45
N THR A 391 14.03 1.23 -0.60
CA THR A 391 13.80 1.04 0.84
C THR A 391 14.31 2.20 1.68
N ASP A 392 15.09 3.13 1.11
CA ASP A 392 15.63 4.29 1.81
C ASP A 392 14.85 5.56 1.46
N ALA A 393 13.91 5.93 2.32
CA ALA A 393 13.13 7.16 2.18
C ALA A 393 13.81 8.39 2.80
N SER A 394 15.07 8.28 3.23
CA SER A 394 15.83 9.45 3.71
C SER A 394 16.08 10.47 2.61
N LYS A 395 16.05 10.04 1.34
CA LYS A 395 16.23 10.86 0.14
C LYS A 395 14.94 10.90 -0.68
N GLY A 396 14.74 12.02 -1.39
CA GLY A 396 13.72 12.09 -2.42
C GLY A 396 14.13 11.31 -3.67
N VAL A 397 13.15 10.75 -4.37
CA VAL A 397 13.34 10.17 -5.71
C VAL A 397 13.42 11.31 -6.71
N SER A 398 14.58 11.49 -7.32
CA SER A 398 14.75 12.45 -8.40
C SER A 398 15.98 12.12 -9.24
N THR A 399 16.02 12.69 -10.43
CA THR A 399 17.24 12.80 -11.24
C THR A 399 17.37 14.21 -11.78
N THR A 400 18.39 14.47 -12.59
CA THR A 400 18.49 15.73 -13.34
C THR A 400 18.50 15.44 -14.83
N ILE A 401 18.15 16.43 -15.65
CA ILE A 401 18.26 16.30 -17.11
C ILE A 401 19.67 15.90 -17.54
N ASP A 402 20.71 16.45 -16.89
CA ASP A 402 22.10 16.05 -17.13
C ASP A 402 22.36 14.55 -16.90
N LYS A 403 21.85 14.00 -15.79
CA LYS A 403 22.01 12.58 -15.47
C LYS A 403 21.18 11.71 -16.41
N ALA A 404 19.94 12.08 -16.69
CA ALA A 404 19.04 11.35 -17.59
C ALA A 404 19.64 11.18 -19.00
N LYS A 405 20.35 12.19 -19.53
CA LYS A 405 21.07 12.09 -20.82
C LYS A 405 22.06 10.92 -20.92
N ARG A 406 22.50 10.38 -19.78
CA ARG A 406 23.46 9.28 -19.71
C ARG A 406 22.78 7.91 -19.61
N PHE A 407 21.45 7.85 -19.55
CA PHE A 407 20.72 6.58 -19.54
C PHE A 407 20.92 5.84 -20.88
N PRO A 408 21.41 4.58 -20.86
CA PRO A 408 21.65 3.81 -22.08
C PRO A 408 20.45 3.79 -23.02
N ILE A 409 19.23 3.59 -22.48
CA ILE A 409 17.99 3.58 -23.27
C ILE A 409 17.72 4.91 -24.01
N LEU A 410 18.16 6.05 -23.48
CA LEU A 410 17.94 7.37 -24.07
C LEU A 410 18.98 7.74 -25.14
N GLN A 411 20.03 6.93 -25.31
CA GLN A 411 21.05 7.08 -26.34
C GLN A 411 20.80 6.22 -27.58
N MET A 412 19.80 5.34 -27.52
CA MET A 412 19.41 4.48 -28.64
C MET A 412 18.82 5.28 -29.79
N GLN A 413 19.00 4.77 -31.01
CA GLN A 413 18.24 5.29 -32.16
C GLN A 413 16.77 4.89 -32.04
N GLN A 414 15.88 5.67 -32.64
CA GLN A 414 14.42 5.49 -32.48
C GLN A 414 13.93 4.06 -32.71
N ASN A 415 14.39 3.39 -33.78
CA ASN A 415 13.98 2.02 -34.09
C ASN A 415 14.47 1.00 -33.04
N GLU A 416 15.68 1.17 -32.54
CA GLU A 416 16.25 0.33 -31.48
C GLU A 416 15.48 0.53 -30.17
N PHE A 417 15.19 1.79 -29.82
CA PHE A 417 14.37 2.15 -28.66
C PHE A 417 12.99 1.48 -28.73
N ILE A 418 12.26 1.67 -29.83
CA ILE A 418 10.91 1.09 -30.00
C ILE A 418 10.96 -0.43 -29.87
N ASN A 419 11.95 -1.08 -30.50
CA ASN A 419 12.09 -2.54 -30.43
C ASN A 419 12.40 -3.01 -29.00
N LYS A 420 13.30 -2.33 -28.26
CA LYS A 420 13.62 -2.67 -26.86
C LYS A 420 12.40 -2.48 -25.96
N VAL A 421 11.71 -1.35 -26.08
CA VAL A 421 10.55 -1.00 -25.24
C VAL A 421 9.37 -1.95 -25.50
N VAL A 422 9.02 -2.19 -26.76
CA VAL A 422 7.91 -3.10 -27.12
C VAL A 422 8.27 -4.56 -26.85
N GLY A 423 9.56 -4.93 -26.94
CA GLY A 423 10.04 -6.26 -26.60
C GLY A 423 10.10 -6.54 -25.09
N THR A 424 10.01 -5.50 -24.25
CA THR A 424 10.00 -5.64 -22.79
C THR A 424 8.59 -6.00 -22.31
N VAL A 425 8.27 -7.30 -22.33
CA VAL A 425 6.97 -7.80 -21.87
C VAL A 425 6.90 -7.75 -20.35
N MET A 426 6.11 -6.83 -19.81
CA MET A 426 5.78 -6.79 -18.40
C MET A 426 4.30 -7.13 -18.20
N PRO A 427 3.92 -7.89 -17.17
CA PRO A 427 2.52 -8.07 -16.83
C PRO A 427 1.82 -6.72 -16.65
N ARG A 428 0.56 -6.61 -17.05
CA ARG A 428 -0.23 -5.42 -16.70
C ARG A 428 -0.52 -5.41 -15.19
N PRO A 429 -0.71 -4.23 -14.56
CA PRO A 429 -1.20 -4.17 -13.19
C PRO A 429 -2.51 -4.94 -13.05
N MET A 430 -2.73 -5.55 -11.88
CA MET A 430 -4.02 -6.16 -11.57
C MET A 430 -5.10 -5.07 -11.53
N ASN A 431 -6.32 -5.38 -11.97
CA ASN A 431 -7.46 -4.45 -11.97
C ASN A 431 -7.29 -3.17 -12.81
N TYR A 432 -6.28 -3.07 -13.67
CA TYR A 432 -5.96 -1.83 -14.40
C TYR A 432 -7.16 -1.26 -15.17
N GLU A 433 -7.96 -2.11 -15.83
CA GLU A 433 -9.17 -1.68 -16.55
C GLU A 433 -10.19 -1.03 -15.63
N LYS A 434 -10.43 -1.64 -14.46
CA LYS A 434 -11.34 -1.11 -13.45
C LYS A 434 -10.81 0.21 -12.88
N ILE A 435 -9.51 0.31 -12.63
CA ILE A 435 -8.86 1.54 -12.14
C ILE A 435 -8.99 2.67 -13.16
N ILE A 436 -8.69 2.42 -14.44
CA ILE A 436 -8.84 3.41 -15.52
C ILE A 436 -10.30 3.89 -15.60
N GLN A 437 -11.26 2.96 -15.53
CA GLN A 437 -12.69 3.31 -15.52
C GLN A 437 -13.05 4.20 -14.32
N LEU A 438 -12.55 3.89 -13.12
CA LEU A 438 -12.80 4.68 -11.91
C LEU A 438 -12.16 6.07 -11.95
N ASN A 439 -10.95 6.17 -12.50
CA ASN A 439 -10.24 7.44 -12.66
C ASN A 439 -10.92 8.34 -13.71
N LYS A 440 -11.50 7.73 -14.74
CA LYS A 440 -12.31 8.44 -15.75
C LYS A 440 -13.70 8.85 -15.25
N ALA A 441 -14.36 7.98 -14.49
CA ALA A 441 -15.75 8.17 -14.09
C ALA A 441 -15.91 9.34 -13.09
N GLY A 442 -17.05 10.04 -13.14
CA GLY A 442 -17.38 11.11 -12.18
C GLY A 442 -18.06 10.67 -10.88
N GLY A 443 -18.34 9.36 -10.72
CA GLY A 443 -19.10 8.83 -9.58
C GLY A 443 -18.33 8.74 -8.26
N PRO A 444 -19.04 8.64 -7.12
CA PRO A 444 -18.41 8.48 -5.82
C PRO A 444 -17.66 7.14 -5.75
N LEU A 445 -16.41 7.19 -5.28
CA LEU A 445 -15.60 6.01 -5.04
C LEU A 445 -16.00 5.39 -3.71
N LYS A 446 -16.19 4.06 -3.69
CA LYS A 446 -16.32 3.33 -2.42
C LYS A 446 -14.92 3.16 -1.83
N ASN A 447 -14.54 4.05 -0.91
CA ASN A 447 -13.20 4.07 -0.29
C ASN A 447 -12.80 2.70 0.31
N SER A 448 -13.76 1.91 0.79
CA SER A 448 -13.51 0.57 1.35
C SER A 448 -12.98 -0.45 0.34
N GLU A 449 -13.20 -0.26 -0.97
CA GLU A 449 -12.75 -1.20 -2.01
C GLU A 449 -11.35 -0.84 -2.55
N ILE A 450 -10.89 0.39 -2.37
CA ILE A 450 -9.63 0.90 -2.95
C ILE A 450 -8.40 0.08 -2.51
N PRO A 451 -8.23 -0.26 -1.21
CA PRO A 451 -7.07 -1.04 -0.79
C PRO A 451 -6.94 -2.41 -1.47
N ASP A 452 -8.08 -3.02 -1.83
CA ASP A 452 -8.11 -4.31 -2.51
C ASP A 452 -7.88 -4.15 -4.02
N LEU A 453 -8.45 -3.11 -4.63
CA LEU A 453 -8.23 -2.79 -6.04
C LEU A 453 -6.77 -2.50 -6.34
N GLU A 454 -6.13 -1.80 -5.42
CA GLU A 454 -4.74 -1.42 -5.47
C GLU A 454 -3.83 -2.49 -4.83
N MET A 455 -4.26 -3.70 -4.50
CA MET A 455 -3.28 -4.68 -4.01
C MET A 455 -2.40 -5.19 -5.18
N GLY A 456 -1.10 -5.29 -4.96
CA GLY A 456 -0.16 -5.84 -5.95
C GLY A 456 0.96 -4.88 -6.37
N PRO A 457 1.90 -5.34 -7.21
CA PRO A 457 3.18 -4.66 -7.43
C PRO A 457 3.03 -3.42 -8.32
N ASN A 458 4.02 -2.52 -8.24
CA ASN A 458 4.21 -1.47 -9.22
C ASN A 458 4.70 -2.10 -10.54
N ARG A 459 4.05 -1.77 -11.66
CA ARG A 459 4.44 -2.27 -12.99
C ARG A 459 4.53 -1.15 -14.03
N CYS A 460 4.81 0.10 -13.64
CA CYS A 460 4.78 1.26 -14.54
C CYS A 460 6.15 1.60 -15.18
N ALA A 461 7.26 1.09 -14.65
CA ALA A 461 8.62 1.46 -15.05
C ALA A 461 9.37 0.43 -15.90
N ILE A 462 10.10 0.93 -16.90
CA ILE A 462 11.15 0.21 -17.64
C ILE A 462 12.49 0.76 -17.17
N ASN A 463 13.38 -0.13 -16.70
CA ASN A 463 14.71 0.25 -16.20
C ASN A 463 15.58 0.82 -17.32
N ALA A 464 16.37 1.86 -17.02
CA ALA A 464 17.29 2.50 -17.97
C ALA A 464 18.49 1.63 -18.41
N SER A 465 18.78 0.55 -17.67
CA SER A 465 19.96 -0.32 -17.85
C SER A 465 19.99 -1.11 -19.15
#